data_AF-A0A3R7BFV8-F1
#
_entry.id   AF-A0A3R7BFV8-F1
#
_cell.length_a   1.000
_cell.length_b   1.000
_cell.length_c   1.000
_cell.angle_alpha   90.00
_cell.angle_beta   90.00
_cell.angle_gamma   90.00
#
_symmetry.space_group_name_H-M   'P 1'
#
loop_
_entity.id
_entity.type
_entity.pdbx_description
1 polymer ?
#
loop_
_entity_poly.entity_id
_entity_poly.type
_entity_poly.pdbx_seq_one_letter_code
_entity_poly.pdbx_strand_id
1 'polypeptide(L)'
;MEAPQQDDGGFDSMDTEALAREAKKRENDPNTYKRSGGRNEPVNCLEDIYKQWDELIPADEWDRYEAMTMFVVEWNPQTPRALEKCLIALRRQYKTLPKKSQLKFVYNVLVKRGTAPPQLAIDTLLVKKAGKSQSGVLVVTVVTSPYPHGQKFSCQWNCYYCPNEPDQPRSYLHDEPSVLRANRNRFDPVLQFCDRCVTLALNGHPVDKIELLVLGGTWASYPVSYQEEYVSSICSLDQEKLENETTLVKIIGITLETRPDCITPDELRRFRRYGCTRVQLGIQHTDEGILKKINRGCTTQDAKRGAAVYLEIFS
;
A
#
# COMPACT_ATOMS: atom_id res chain seq x y z
N MET A 1 71.28 -7.25 9.22
CA MET A 1 70.07 -6.69 9.87
C MET A 1 69.01 -6.60 8.78
N GLU A 2 68.22 -7.65 8.66
CA GLU A 2 67.11 -7.74 7.71
C GLU A 2 65.90 -6.99 8.27
N ALA A 3 65.23 -6.22 7.41
CA ALA A 3 63.99 -5.52 7.72
C ALA A 3 62.82 -6.52 7.79
N PRO A 4 61.84 -6.35 8.69
CA PRO A 4 60.77 -7.31 8.88
C PRO A 4 59.76 -7.23 7.72
N GLN A 5 59.46 -8.40 7.14
CA GLN A 5 58.35 -8.60 6.21
C GLN A 5 57.03 -8.35 6.96
N GLN A 6 56.22 -7.41 6.46
CA GLN A 6 54.83 -7.26 6.87
C GLN A 6 53.98 -8.24 6.05
N ASP A 7 53.21 -9.03 6.79
CA ASP A 7 52.32 -10.08 6.33
C ASP A 7 51.08 -9.44 5.69
N ASP A 8 50.93 -9.61 4.37
CA ASP A 8 49.80 -9.11 3.58
C ASP A 8 48.55 -9.96 3.86
N GLY A 9 47.96 -9.77 5.05
CA GLY A 9 46.69 -10.36 5.44
C GLY A 9 45.56 -9.88 4.52
N GLY A 10 45.20 -10.71 3.54
CA GLY A 10 44.11 -10.50 2.61
C GLY A 10 42.80 -10.13 3.32
N PHE A 11 42.37 -8.88 3.12
CA PHE A 11 41.05 -8.42 3.52
C PHE A 11 40.05 -8.95 2.51
N ASP A 12 39.38 -10.05 2.88
CA ASP A 12 38.32 -10.70 2.11
C ASP A 12 37.29 -9.65 1.66
N SER A 13 37.29 -9.38 0.35
CA SER A 13 36.34 -8.47 -0.28
C SER A 13 34.96 -9.10 -0.14
N MET A 14 34.16 -8.65 0.84
CA MET A 14 32.75 -9.02 0.95
C MET A 14 32.09 -8.74 -0.41
N ASP A 15 31.81 -9.82 -1.13
CA ASP A 15 31.31 -9.81 -2.49
C ASP A 15 29.99 -9.05 -2.54
N THR A 16 30.07 -7.81 -3.00
CA THR A 16 28.93 -6.91 -3.14
C THR A 16 27.88 -7.47 -4.11
N GLU A 17 28.27 -8.34 -5.05
CA GLU A 17 27.33 -9.04 -5.91
C GLU A 17 26.59 -10.16 -5.17
N ALA A 18 27.24 -10.87 -4.25
CA ALA A 18 26.59 -11.85 -3.39
C ALA A 18 25.54 -11.18 -2.49
N LEU A 19 25.88 -10.04 -1.86
CA LEU A 19 24.94 -9.25 -1.06
C LEU A 19 23.77 -8.70 -1.89
N ALA A 20 24.04 -8.23 -3.11
CA ALA A 20 23.00 -7.75 -4.02
C ALA A 20 22.08 -8.88 -4.51
N ARG A 21 22.62 -10.07 -4.82
CA ARG A 21 21.84 -11.28 -5.15
C ARG A 21 20.98 -11.72 -3.98
N GLU A 22 21.51 -11.69 -2.77
CA GLU A 22 20.79 -12.07 -1.57
C GLU A 22 19.67 -11.05 -1.24
N ALA A 23 19.91 -9.75 -1.45
CA ALA A 23 18.87 -8.71 -1.35
C ALA A 23 17.75 -8.91 -2.38
N LYS A 24 18.10 -9.24 -3.64
CA LYS A 24 17.13 -9.56 -4.71
C LYS A 24 16.34 -10.83 -4.40
N LYS A 25 16.98 -11.84 -3.79
CA LYS A 25 16.35 -13.09 -3.36
C LYS A 25 15.37 -12.87 -2.20
N ARG A 26 15.69 -11.94 -1.28
CA ARG A 26 14.79 -11.48 -0.20
C ARG A 26 13.62 -10.65 -0.72
N GLU A 27 13.80 -9.87 -1.78
CA GLU A 27 12.72 -9.08 -2.38
C GLU A 27 11.65 -9.95 -3.06
N ASN A 28 12.06 -11.10 -3.61
CA ASN A 28 11.20 -12.06 -4.31
C ASN A 28 10.79 -13.30 -3.47
N ASP A 29 11.11 -13.36 -2.18
CA ASP A 29 10.63 -14.44 -1.29
C ASP A 29 9.13 -14.22 -0.97
N PRO A 30 8.23 -15.16 -1.33
CA PRO A 30 6.80 -15.08 -0.99
C PRO A 30 6.54 -14.93 0.51
N ASN A 31 7.46 -15.42 1.34
CA ASN A 31 7.38 -15.30 2.80
C ASN A 31 7.89 -13.95 3.32
N THR A 32 8.42 -13.06 2.48
CA THR A 32 8.82 -11.70 2.89
C THR A 32 7.64 -10.90 3.44
N TYR A 33 6.42 -11.18 2.96
CA TYR A 33 5.20 -10.57 3.47
C TYR A 33 4.62 -11.28 4.70
N LYS A 34 4.98 -12.56 4.92
CA LYS A 34 4.58 -13.34 6.11
C LYS A 34 5.35 -12.95 7.37
N ARG A 35 6.49 -12.25 7.23
CA ARG A 35 7.38 -11.88 8.34
C ARG A 35 7.03 -10.54 9.00
N SER A 36 6.06 -9.78 8.47
CA SER A 36 5.50 -8.61 9.16
C SER A 36 4.52 -9.04 10.25
N GLY A 37 4.97 -9.90 11.17
CA GLY A 37 4.27 -10.29 12.39
C GLY A 37 4.36 -9.20 13.46
N GLY A 38 3.94 -7.98 13.11
CA GLY A 38 3.96 -6.84 14.00
C GLY A 38 2.56 -6.30 14.19
N ARG A 39 1.90 -6.76 15.25
CA ARG A 39 0.57 -6.37 15.77
C ARG A 39 -0.61 -7.18 15.23
N ASN A 40 -0.90 -8.25 15.96
CA ASN A 40 -2.19 -8.97 15.92
C ASN A 40 -3.28 -8.26 16.74
N GLU A 41 -3.00 -7.11 17.36
CA GLU A 41 -4.00 -6.39 18.14
C GLU A 41 -4.97 -5.66 17.21
N PRO A 42 -6.29 -5.77 17.46
CA PRO A 42 -7.29 -5.09 16.66
C PRO A 42 -7.18 -3.57 16.83
N VAL A 43 -7.27 -2.85 15.72
CA VAL A 43 -7.38 -1.39 15.71
C VAL A 43 -8.83 -1.03 16.00
N ASN A 44 -9.06 -0.24 17.05
CA ASN A 44 -10.42 0.17 17.43
C ASN A 44 -10.74 1.61 17.01
N CYS A 45 -9.71 2.47 16.88
CA CYS A 45 -9.87 3.87 16.53
C CYS A 45 -8.67 4.43 15.76
N LEU A 46 -8.79 5.67 15.27
CA LEU A 46 -7.72 6.37 14.56
C LEU A 46 -6.50 6.62 15.44
N GLU A 47 -6.69 6.86 16.74
CA GLU A 47 -5.60 7.08 17.69
C GLU A 47 -4.66 5.88 17.76
N ASP A 48 -5.19 4.66 17.70
CA ASP A 48 -4.38 3.43 17.67
C ASP A 48 -3.50 3.35 16.41
N ILE A 49 -3.97 3.90 15.30
CA ILE A 49 -3.20 4.01 14.06
C ILE A 49 -2.12 5.08 14.21
N TYR A 50 -2.45 6.24 14.77
CA TYR A 50 -1.50 7.36 14.87
C TYR A 50 -0.41 7.16 15.92
N LYS A 51 -0.65 6.36 16.97
CA LYS A 51 0.42 5.92 17.92
C LYS A 51 1.63 5.31 17.22
N GLN A 52 1.48 4.78 16.00
CA GLN A 52 2.61 4.27 15.20
C GLN A 52 3.67 5.34 14.91
N TRP A 53 3.30 6.63 14.89
CA TRP A 53 4.24 7.74 14.73
C TRP A 53 5.04 7.98 16.01
N ASP A 54 4.40 7.89 17.17
CA ASP A 54 5.06 8.01 18.48
C ASP A 54 6.05 6.87 18.72
N GLU A 55 5.73 5.67 18.21
CA GLU A 55 6.64 4.52 18.22
C GLU A 55 7.78 4.61 17.19
N LEU A 56 7.66 5.49 16.17
CA LEU A 56 8.67 5.57 15.12
C LEU A 56 9.99 6.11 15.68
N ILE A 57 9.91 7.12 16.55
CA ILE A 57 11.04 7.70 17.28
C ILE A 57 10.56 7.99 18.71
N PRO A 58 11.06 7.24 19.71
CA PRO A 58 10.79 7.54 21.11
C PRO A 58 11.16 8.99 21.45
N ALA A 59 10.34 9.66 22.25
CA ALA A 59 10.52 11.07 22.58
C ALA A 59 11.88 11.36 23.24
N ASP A 60 12.38 10.42 24.03
CA ASP A 60 13.69 10.45 24.70
C ASP A 60 14.87 10.23 23.73
N GLU A 61 14.64 9.63 22.56
CA GLU A 61 15.66 9.46 21.52
C GLU A 61 15.64 10.60 20.46
N TRP A 62 14.69 11.54 20.54
CA TRP A 62 14.49 12.57 19.50
C TRP A 62 15.76 13.33 19.14
N ASP A 63 16.46 13.88 20.14
CA ASP A 63 17.68 14.68 19.95
C ASP A 63 18.77 13.88 19.23
N ARG A 64 18.85 12.57 19.52
CA ARG A 64 19.81 11.67 18.88
C ARG A 64 19.46 11.48 17.40
N TYR A 65 18.18 11.30 17.07
CA TYR A 65 17.74 11.15 15.68
C TYR A 65 17.85 12.46 14.89
N GLU A 66 17.62 13.59 15.53
CA GLU A 66 17.85 14.92 14.96
C GLU A 66 19.32 15.11 14.60
N ALA A 67 20.24 14.81 15.52
CA ALA A 67 21.68 14.86 15.25
C ALA A 67 22.12 13.90 14.12
N MET A 68 21.63 12.66 14.13
CA MET A 68 21.90 11.68 13.06
C MET A 68 21.38 12.17 11.71
N THR A 69 20.22 12.83 11.67
CA THR A 69 19.61 13.32 10.43
C THR A 69 20.36 14.53 9.91
N MET A 70 20.75 15.47 10.78
CA MET A 70 21.60 16.61 10.41
C MET A 70 22.95 16.17 9.86
N PHE A 71 23.56 15.12 10.43
CA PHE A 71 24.76 14.52 9.85
C PHE A 71 24.56 14.07 8.39
N VAL A 72 23.42 13.44 8.08
CA VAL A 72 23.09 13.04 6.69
C VAL A 72 22.85 14.26 5.80
N VAL A 73 22.18 15.29 6.32
CA VAL A 73 21.91 16.56 5.61
C VAL A 73 23.21 17.26 5.25
N GLU A 74 24.14 17.39 6.20
CA GLU A 74 25.45 18.04 6.01
C GLU A 74 26.32 17.27 5.02
N TRP A 75 26.29 15.94 5.07
CA TRP A 75 27.03 15.09 4.14
C TRP A 75 26.43 15.07 2.72
N ASN A 76 25.16 15.46 2.60
CA ASN A 76 24.41 15.70 1.36
C ASN A 76 24.66 14.67 0.23
N PRO A 77 24.43 13.37 0.46
CA PRO A 77 24.68 12.35 -0.55
C PRO A 77 23.72 12.49 -1.74
N GLN A 78 24.29 12.57 -2.95
CA GLN A 78 23.52 12.74 -4.20
C GLN A 78 23.15 11.42 -4.89
N THR A 79 23.74 10.29 -4.48
CA THR A 79 23.55 8.99 -5.12
C THR A 79 23.30 7.88 -4.10
N PRO A 80 22.69 6.75 -4.48
CA PRO A 80 22.50 5.61 -3.58
C PRO A 80 23.82 5.10 -2.97
N ARG A 81 24.90 5.05 -3.77
CA ARG A 81 26.24 4.64 -3.33
C ARG A 81 26.86 5.64 -2.35
N ALA A 82 26.63 6.94 -2.58
CA ALA A 82 27.01 7.96 -1.62
C ALA A 82 26.23 7.74 -0.32
N LEU A 83 24.90 7.65 -0.37
CA LEU A 83 24.09 7.45 0.83
C LEU A 83 24.53 6.22 1.65
N GLU A 84 24.90 5.11 1.01
CA GLU A 84 25.44 3.95 1.71
C GLU A 84 26.71 4.27 2.50
N LYS A 85 27.67 4.96 1.88
CA LYS A 85 28.88 5.44 2.57
C LYS A 85 28.54 6.39 3.72
N CYS A 86 27.52 7.25 3.55
CA CYS A 86 27.02 8.14 4.60
C CYS A 86 26.57 7.36 5.82
N LEU A 87 25.75 6.33 5.59
CA LEU A 87 25.15 5.50 6.63
C LEU A 87 26.22 4.67 7.35
N ILE A 88 27.27 4.25 6.66
CA ILE A 88 28.44 3.59 7.28
C ILE A 88 29.17 4.57 8.21
N ALA A 89 29.41 5.81 7.78
CA ALA A 89 30.05 6.84 8.61
C ALA A 89 29.19 7.20 9.83
N LEU A 90 27.89 7.41 9.61
CA LEU A 90 26.90 7.66 10.65
C LEU A 90 26.89 6.53 11.69
N ARG A 91 26.87 5.27 11.25
CA ARG A 91 26.95 4.10 12.14
C ARG A 91 28.21 4.12 13.00
N ARG A 92 29.36 4.55 12.45
CA ARG A 92 30.62 4.62 13.21
C ARG A 92 30.58 5.69 14.29
N GLN A 93 29.97 6.84 14.01
CA GLN A 93 29.87 7.96 14.94
C GLN A 93 28.83 7.72 16.03
N TYR A 94 27.60 7.34 15.65
CA TYR A 94 26.47 7.22 16.58
C TYR A 94 26.28 5.81 17.13
N LYS A 95 27.08 4.84 16.69
CA LYS A 95 27.01 3.40 17.07
C LYS A 95 25.66 2.73 16.81
N THR A 96 24.80 3.36 16.01
CA THR A 96 23.47 2.89 15.65
C THR A 96 23.23 3.14 14.17
N LEU A 97 22.46 2.27 13.53
CA LEU A 97 22.02 2.44 12.14
C LEU A 97 20.49 2.62 12.13
N PRO A 98 19.99 3.86 12.06
CA PRO A 98 18.57 4.13 12.02
C PRO A 98 17.95 3.62 10.71
N LYS A 99 16.66 3.29 10.74
CA LYS A 99 15.92 2.95 9.52
C LYS A 99 15.82 4.19 8.65
N LYS A 100 15.88 4.02 7.32
CA LYS A 100 15.72 5.14 6.37
C LYS A 100 14.40 5.91 6.57
N SER A 101 13.33 5.21 6.96
CA SER A 101 12.04 5.80 7.31
C SER A 101 12.11 6.79 8.48
N GLN A 102 12.87 6.45 9.52
CA GLN A 102 13.05 7.30 10.70
C GLN A 102 13.83 8.56 10.30
N LEU A 103 14.95 8.40 9.57
CA LEU A 103 15.71 9.53 9.03
C LEU A 103 14.86 10.44 8.13
N LYS A 104 14.04 9.84 7.24
CA LYS A 104 13.13 10.59 6.37
C LYS A 104 12.08 11.36 7.17
N PHE A 105 11.49 10.75 8.19
CA PHE A 105 10.51 11.42 9.05
C PHE A 105 11.11 12.63 9.74
N VAL A 106 12.27 12.47 10.38
CA VAL A 106 12.98 13.56 11.06
C VAL A 106 13.34 14.65 10.07
N TYR A 107 13.87 14.28 8.90
CA TYR A 107 14.21 15.25 7.86
C TYR A 107 13.01 16.10 7.46
N ASN A 108 11.84 15.47 7.23
CA ASN A 108 10.60 16.20 6.92
C ASN A 108 10.20 17.17 8.05
N VAL A 109 10.38 16.78 9.32
CA VAL A 109 10.11 17.64 10.47
C VAL A 109 11.08 18.82 10.53
N LEU A 110 12.39 18.58 10.30
CA LEU A 110 13.41 19.62 10.28
C LEU A 110 13.19 20.63 9.14
N VAL A 111 12.80 20.16 7.96
CA VAL A 111 12.42 21.03 6.83
C VAL A 111 11.21 21.89 7.20
N LYS A 112 10.17 21.31 7.82
CA LYS A 112 9.00 22.08 8.29
C LYS A 112 9.34 23.11 9.36
N ARG A 113 10.31 22.82 10.24
CA ARG A 113 10.83 23.75 11.25
C ARG A 113 11.79 24.80 10.67
N GLY A 114 12.21 24.65 9.41
CA GLY A 114 13.20 25.53 8.77
C GLY A 114 14.66 25.28 9.21
N THR A 115 14.94 24.17 9.91
CA THR A 115 16.28 23.82 10.40
C THR A 115 17.11 23.00 9.40
N ALA A 116 16.47 22.42 8.39
CA ALA A 116 17.14 21.74 7.28
C ALA A 116 16.67 22.28 5.93
N PRO A 117 17.54 22.34 4.90
CA PRO A 117 17.15 22.81 3.59
C PRO A 117 16.21 21.81 2.90
N PRO A 118 15.14 22.29 2.24
CA PRO A 118 14.27 21.45 1.42
C PRO A 118 14.94 21.04 0.10
N GLN A 119 14.30 20.13 -0.65
CA GLN A 119 14.72 19.68 -1.99
C GLN A 119 16.13 19.05 -2.10
N LEU A 120 16.63 18.43 -1.03
CA LEU A 120 17.86 17.64 -1.13
C LEU A 120 17.60 16.27 -1.79
N ALA A 121 18.62 15.71 -2.46
CA ALA A 121 18.55 14.38 -3.06
C ALA A 121 18.21 13.27 -2.04
N ILE A 122 18.56 13.46 -0.76
CA ILE A 122 18.24 12.53 0.32
C ILE A 122 16.73 12.31 0.50
N ASP A 123 15.91 13.29 0.10
CA ASP A 123 14.46 13.22 0.14
C ASP A 123 13.93 11.98 -0.61
N THR A 124 14.52 11.70 -1.77
CA THR A 124 14.20 10.53 -2.60
C THR A 124 14.99 9.29 -2.17
N LEU A 125 16.27 9.43 -1.80
CA LEU A 125 17.16 8.30 -1.51
C LEU A 125 16.80 7.54 -0.20
N LEU A 126 16.12 8.21 0.74
CA LEU A 126 15.65 7.62 1.99
C LEU A 126 14.32 6.85 1.85
N VAL A 127 13.67 6.86 0.68
CA VAL A 127 12.45 6.09 0.44
C VAL A 127 12.79 4.59 0.30
N LYS A 128 12.18 3.74 1.13
CA LYS A 128 12.53 2.32 1.24
C LYS A 128 12.14 1.49 0.00
N LYS A 129 11.20 1.96 -0.83
CA LYS A 129 10.67 1.26 -2.02
C LYS A 129 10.31 2.21 -3.17
N ALA A 130 11.29 2.96 -3.69
CA ALA A 130 11.07 4.00 -4.71
C ALA A 130 10.25 3.53 -5.95
N GLY A 131 10.34 2.25 -6.34
CA GLY A 131 9.59 1.69 -7.48
C GLY A 131 8.07 1.69 -7.34
N LYS A 132 7.51 1.80 -6.12
CA LYS A 132 6.04 1.79 -5.90
C LYS A 132 5.37 3.16 -6.06
N SER A 133 6.14 4.22 -6.27
CA SER A 133 5.65 5.61 -6.33
C SER A 133 6.17 6.39 -7.54
N GLN A 134 6.76 5.71 -8.54
CA GLN A 134 7.24 6.33 -9.78
C GLN A 134 6.13 7.06 -10.55
N SER A 135 4.89 6.56 -10.46
CA SER A 135 3.70 7.14 -11.11
C SER A 135 3.13 8.37 -10.41
N GLY A 136 3.64 8.75 -9.23
CA GLY A 136 3.10 9.86 -8.42
C GLY A 136 1.69 9.64 -7.87
N VAL A 137 1.14 8.42 -7.99
CA VAL A 137 -0.16 8.00 -7.45
C VAL A 137 0.06 6.77 -6.60
N LEU A 138 -0.42 6.80 -5.36
CA LEU A 138 -0.37 5.66 -4.45
C LEU A 138 -1.68 4.88 -4.51
N VAL A 139 -1.58 3.56 -4.68
CA VAL A 139 -2.76 2.68 -4.59
C VAL A 139 -2.98 2.29 -3.13
N VAL A 140 -4.15 2.64 -2.60
CA VAL A 140 -4.61 2.23 -1.27
C VAL A 140 -5.74 1.22 -1.44
N THR A 141 -5.50 0.02 -0.94
CA THR A 141 -6.44 -1.08 -1.04
C THR A 141 -7.23 -1.23 0.25
N VAL A 142 -8.55 -1.25 0.14
CA VAL A 142 -9.49 -1.57 1.22
C VAL A 142 -10.32 -2.78 0.82
N VAL A 143 -10.71 -3.61 1.79
CA VAL A 143 -11.45 -4.85 1.55
C VAL A 143 -12.82 -4.77 2.23
N THR A 144 -13.88 -5.11 1.49
CA THR A 144 -15.25 -5.18 1.99
C THR A 144 -15.43 -6.34 2.96
N SER A 145 -16.40 -6.24 3.86
CA SER A 145 -16.67 -7.26 4.88
C SER A 145 -17.24 -8.55 4.29
N PRO A 146 -16.91 -9.73 4.85
CA PRO A 146 -17.68 -10.96 4.63
C PRO A 146 -19.03 -10.98 5.37
N TYR A 147 -19.25 -9.97 6.23
CA TYR A 147 -20.45 -9.78 7.03
C TYR A 147 -21.04 -8.35 6.86
N PRO A 148 -21.42 -7.92 5.64
CA PRO A 148 -22.02 -6.60 5.44
C PRO A 148 -23.28 -6.47 6.32
N HIS A 149 -23.38 -5.45 7.17
CA HIS A 149 -24.45 -5.30 8.17
C HIS A 149 -24.63 -6.51 9.10
N GLY A 150 -23.57 -7.27 9.37
CA GLY A 150 -23.60 -8.45 10.23
C GLY A 150 -24.22 -9.71 9.61
N GLN A 151 -24.75 -9.65 8.38
CA GLN A 151 -25.25 -10.85 7.69
C GLN A 151 -24.12 -11.58 6.97
N LYS A 152 -24.08 -12.91 7.10
CA LYS A 152 -23.12 -13.73 6.35
C LYS A 152 -23.31 -13.53 4.85
N PHE A 153 -22.24 -13.16 4.16
CA PHE A 153 -22.26 -12.85 2.74
C PHE A 153 -21.25 -13.69 1.97
N SER A 154 -21.61 -14.07 0.76
CA SER A 154 -20.68 -14.58 -0.23
C SER A 154 -21.12 -14.13 -1.61
N CYS A 155 -20.18 -14.08 -2.53
CA CYS A 155 -20.44 -13.86 -3.94
C CYS A 155 -21.54 -14.80 -4.44
N GLN A 156 -22.48 -14.28 -5.23
CA GLN A 156 -23.63 -15.05 -5.73
C GLN A 156 -23.23 -16.23 -6.65
N TRP A 157 -22.01 -16.20 -7.19
CA TRP A 157 -21.51 -17.21 -8.12
C TRP A 157 -20.47 -18.13 -7.47
N ASN A 158 -20.47 -19.39 -7.89
CA ASN A 158 -19.56 -20.41 -7.37
C ASN A 158 -18.48 -20.80 -8.39
N CYS A 159 -17.61 -19.85 -8.75
CA CYS A 159 -16.43 -20.13 -9.57
C CYS A 159 -15.48 -21.09 -8.82
N TYR A 160 -15.03 -22.16 -9.48
CA TYR A 160 -14.29 -23.25 -8.84
C TYR A 160 -12.92 -22.85 -8.31
N TYR A 161 -12.29 -21.83 -8.89
CA TYR A 161 -10.98 -21.34 -8.43
C TYR A 161 -11.08 -20.20 -7.40
N CYS A 162 -12.27 -19.65 -7.17
CA CYS A 162 -12.43 -18.59 -6.17
C CYS A 162 -12.38 -19.21 -4.76
N PRO A 163 -11.33 -18.95 -3.96
CA PRO A 163 -11.28 -19.43 -2.58
C PRO A 163 -12.49 -18.93 -1.80
N ASN A 164 -12.95 -19.76 -0.87
CA ASN A 164 -14.07 -19.49 0.01
C ASN A 164 -13.65 -19.79 1.45
N GLU A 165 -12.61 -19.09 1.89
CA GLU A 165 -12.06 -19.23 3.23
C GLU A 165 -13.08 -18.67 4.25
N PRO A 166 -13.34 -19.38 5.37
CA PRO A 166 -14.21 -18.87 6.42
C PRO A 166 -13.79 -17.49 6.91
N ASP A 167 -14.77 -16.65 7.22
CA ASP A 167 -14.57 -15.29 7.73
C ASP A 167 -13.80 -14.35 6.78
N GLN A 168 -13.61 -14.72 5.51
CA GLN A 168 -13.00 -13.89 4.48
C GLN A 168 -13.98 -13.62 3.34
N PRO A 169 -13.88 -12.45 2.67
CA PRO A 169 -14.61 -12.19 1.44
C PRO A 169 -14.27 -13.23 0.38
N ARG A 170 -15.25 -13.60 -0.45
CA ARG A 170 -15.03 -14.58 -1.52
C ARG A 170 -13.88 -14.14 -2.41
N SER A 171 -12.99 -15.07 -2.78
CA SER A 171 -11.80 -14.87 -3.63
C SER A 171 -10.55 -14.36 -2.92
N TYR A 172 -10.63 -14.05 -1.63
CA TYR A 172 -9.53 -13.52 -0.84
C TYR A 172 -9.11 -14.50 0.26
N LEU A 173 -7.81 -14.57 0.54
CA LEU A 173 -7.23 -15.44 1.56
C LEU A 173 -6.76 -14.64 2.78
N HIS A 174 -6.87 -15.22 3.97
CA HIS A 174 -6.55 -14.58 5.25
C HIS A 174 -5.14 -13.94 5.26
N ASP A 175 -4.15 -14.66 4.72
CA ASP A 175 -2.73 -14.29 4.78
C ASP A 175 -2.32 -13.21 3.75
N GLU A 176 -3.25 -12.71 2.94
CA GLU A 176 -2.96 -11.63 2.01
C GLU A 176 -2.73 -10.29 2.77
N PRO A 177 -1.75 -9.46 2.36
CA PRO A 177 -1.43 -8.23 3.11
C PRO A 177 -2.56 -7.19 3.23
N SER A 178 -3.49 -7.16 2.27
CA SER A 178 -4.71 -6.32 2.33
C SER A 178 -5.73 -6.92 3.29
N VAL A 179 -5.88 -8.24 3.27
CA VAL A 179 -6.85 -8.98 4.10
C VAL A 179 -6.42 -9.02 5.56
N LEU A 180 -5.14 -9.24 5.86
CA LEU A 180 -4.59 -9.11 7.21
C LEU A 180 -4.88 -7.73 7.82
N ARG A 181 -4.75 -6.67 7.01
CA ARG A 181 -5.11 -5.30 7.41
C ARG A 181 -6.61 -5.17 7.64
N ALA A 182 -7.43 -5.71 6.74
CA ALA A 182 -8.88 -5.68 6.86
C ALA A 182 -9.35 -6.38 8.14
N ASN A 183 -8.83 -7.58 8.42
CA ASN A 183 -9.11 -8.34 9.65
C ASN A 183 -8.74 -7.53 10.91
N ARG A 184 -7.55 -6.92 10.94
CA ARG A 184 -7.11 -6.08 12.07
C ARG A 184 -8.01 -4.88 12.31
N ASN A 185 -8.53 -4.29 11.24
CA ASN A 185 -9.41 -3.13 11.28
C ASN A 185 -10.91 -3.52 11.24
N ARG A 186 -11.25 -4.81 11.44
CA ARG A 186 -12.63 -5.35 11.41
C ARG A 186 -13.42 -4.96 10.15
N PHE A 187 -12.73 -4.89 9.01
CA PHE A 187 -13.26 -4.47 7.71
C PHE A 187 -13.85 -3.06 7.70
N ASP A 188 -13.50 -2.21 8.67
CA ASP A 188 -13.85 -0.79 8.66
C ASP A 188 -13.11 -0.08 7.52
N PRO A 189 -13.81 0.57 6.59
CA PRO A 189 -13.21 1.21 5.43
C PRO A 189 -12.26 2.37 5.78
N VAL A 190 -12.62 3.20 6.77
CA VAL A 190 -11.84 4.39 7.17
C VAL A 190 -10.55 3.96 7.88
N LEU A 191 -10.66 3.03 8.83
CA LEU A 191 -9.52 2.52 9.56
C LEU A 191 -8.54 1.80 8.61
N GLN A 192 -9.05 0.98 7.67
CA GLN A 192 -8.19 0.36 6.65
C GLN A 192 -7.44 1.39 5.79
N PHE A 193 -8.14 2.43 5.34
CA PHE A 193 -7.56 3.49 4.54
C PHE A 193 -6.49 4.26 5.31
N CYS A 194 -6.80 4.74 6.52
CA CYS A 194 -5.87 5.48 7.37
C CYS A 194 -4.65 4.65 7.75
N ASP A 195 -4.84 3.39 8.13
CA ASP A 195 -3.76 2.47 8.49
C ASP A 195 -2.81 2.21 7.30
N ARG A 196 -3.37 2.08 6.10
CA ARG A 196 -2.56 1.97 4.89
C ARG A 196 -1.80 3.25 4.58
N CYS A 197 -2.44 4.41 4.71
CA CYS A 197 -1.82 5.72 4.50
C CYS A 197 -0.68 5.97 5.47
N VAL A 198 -0.89 5.72 6.77
CA VAL A 198 0.16 5.81 7.80
C VAL A 198 1.29 4.84 7.48
N THR A 199 1.00 3.58 7.15
CA THR A 199 2.04 2.63 6.73
C THR A 199 2.86 3.14 5.54
N LEU A 200 2.23 3.79 4.55
CA LEU A 200 2.92 4.36 3.38
C LEU A 200 3.79 5.56 3.77
N ALA A 201 3.27 6.47 4.59
CA ALA A 201 3.98 7.63 5.09
C ALA A 201 5.19 7.22 5.96
N LEU A 202 5.02 6.24 6.84
CA LEU A 202 6.10 5.64 7.63
C LEU A 202 7.14 4.95 6.76
N ASN A 203 6.81 4.52 5.54
CA ASN A 203 7.81 4.00 4.59
C ASN A 203 8.49 5.11 3.75
N GLY A 204 8.15 6.37 4.01
CA GLY A 204 8.70 7.56 3.35
C GLY A 204 8.01 7.93 2.04
N HIS A 205 6.86 7.31 1.70
CA HIS A 205 6.13 7.67 0.48
C HIS A 205 5.34 8.97 0.69
N PRO A 206 5.31 9.87 -0.30
CA PRO A 206 4.44 11.05 -0.27
C PRO A 206 2.98 10.60 -0.40
N VAL A 207 2.20 10.78 0.66
CA VAL A 207 0.79 10.41 0.68
C VAL A 207 -0.03 11.64 0.34
N ASP A 208 -0.03 12.01 -0.95
CA ASP A 208 -0.68 13.23 -1.47
C ASP A 208 -1.74 12.92 -2.53
N LYS A 209 -1.53 11.89 -3.36
CA LYS A 209 -2.46 11.44 -4.40
C LYS A 209 -2.71 9.95 -4.29
N ILE A 210 -3.96 9.58 -4.09
CA ILE A 210 -4.38 8.20 -3.82
C ILE A 210 -5.40 7.73 -4.84
N GLU A 211 -5.17 6.55 -5.40
CA GLU A 211 -6.21 5.74 -6.04
C GLU A 211 -6.69 4.70 -5.03
N LEU A 212 -7.97 4.78 -4.66
CA LEU A 212 -8.61 3.81 -3.79
C LEU A 212 -9.00 2.57 -4.60
N LEU A 213 -8.62 1.39 -4.15
CA LEU A 213 -9.00 0.11 -4.75
C LEU A 213 -9.84 -0.68 -3.73
N VAL A 214 -11.11 -0.91 -4.07
CA VAL A 214 -12.04 -1.64 -3.20
C VAL A 214 -12.12 -3.09 -3.67
N LEU A 215 -11.70 -3.99 -2.79
CA LEU A 215 -11.59 -5.43 -3.03
C LEU A 215 -12.63 -6.22 -2.23
N GLY A 216 -12.85 -7.46 -2.63
CA GLY A 216 -13.66 -8.43 -1.89
C GLY A 216 -14.39 -9.40 -2.81
N GLY A 217 -15.71 -9.39 -2.78
CA GLY A 217 -16.48 -10.23 -3.69
C GLY A 217 -16.67 -9.61 -5.08
N THR A 218 -17.77 -9.97 -5.71
CA THR A 218 -18.33 -9.14 -6.78
C THR A 218 -19.04 -7.96 -6.14
N TRP A 219 -18.58 -6.73 -6.40
CA TRP A 219 -19.16 -5.51 -5.81
C TRP A 219 -20.68 -5.47 -5.95
N ALA A 220 -21.19 -5.76 -7.16
CA ALA A 220 -22.61 -5.77 -7.49
C ALA A 220 -23.45 -6.80 -6.68
N SER A 221 -22.82 -7.78 -6.03
CA SER A 221 -23.54 -8.73 -5.17
C SER A 221 -23.86 -8.16 -3.78
N TYR A 222 -23.11 -7.16 -3.32
CA TYR A 222 -23.35 -6.57 -2.00
C TYR A 222 -24.66 -5.79 -1.95
N PRO A 223 -25.36 -5.73 -0.79
CA PRO A 223 -26.54 -4.88 -0.64
C PRO A 223 -26.22 -3.43 -0.98
N VAL A 224 -27.11 -2.75 -1.72
CA VAL A 224 -26.89 -1.37 -2.17
C VAL A 224 -26.65 -0.41 -1.01
N SER A 225 -27.39 -0.56 0.09
CA SER A 225 -27.19 0.26 1.29
C SER A 225 -25.80 0.08 1.91
N TYR A 226 -25.26 -1.16 1.91
CA TYR A 226 -23.89 -1.41 2.35
C TYR A 226 -22.86 -0.79 1.41
N GLN A 227 -23.08 -0.88 0.09
CA GLN A 227 -22.20 -0.24 -0.89
C GLN A 227 -22.13 1.27 -0.67
N GLU A 228 -23.29 1.91 -0.50
CA GLU A 228 -23.41 3.36 -0.26
C GLU A 228 -22.74 3.79 1.04
N GLU A 229 -23.01 3.09 2.16
CA GLU A 229 -22.34 3.33 3.45
C GLU A 229 -20.82 3.13 3.35
N TYR A 230 -20.39 2.05 2.71
CA TYR A 230 -18.96 1.72 2.60
C TYR A 230 -18.20 2.77 1.80
N VAL A 231 -18.72 3.25 0.67
CA VAL A 231 -18.07 4.32 -0.10
C VAL A 231 -18.18 5.66 0.64
N SER A 232 -19.36 5.99 1.15
CA SER A 232 -19.61 7.29 1.80
C SER A 232 -18.80 7.49 3.09
N SER A 233 -18.44 6.42 3.78
CA SER A 233 -17.57 6.50 4.96
C SER A 233 -16.14 6.96 4.62
N ILE A 234 -15.64 6.68 3.41
CA ILE A 234 -14.31 7.11 2.94
C ILE A 234 -14.38 8.47 2.25
N CYS A 235 -15.44 8.66 1.46
CA CYS A 235 -15.68 9.84 0.65
C CYS A 235 -17.21 10.02 0.58
N SER A 236 -17.77 10.78 1.52
CA SER A 236 -19.20 11.16 1.51
C SER A 236 -19.57 11.78 0.15
N LEU A 237 -20.73 11.38 -0.38
CA LEU A 237 -20.92 11.27 -1.83
C LEU A 237 -20.89 12.61 -2.60
N ASP A 238 -21.23 13.74 -1.99
CA ASP A 238 -21.17 15.05 -2.66
C ASP A 238 -20.35 16.09 -1.86
N GLN A 239 -20.54 16.17 -0.55
CA GLN A 239 -19.85 17.14 0.31
C GLN A 239 -18.36 16.78 0.48
N GLU A 240 -18.03 15.54 0.83
CA GLU A 240 -16.63 15.09 0.95
C GLU A 240 -15.88 15.17 -0.37
N LYS A 241 -16.55 14.98 -1.52
CA LYS A 241 -15.90 15.15 -2.83
C LYS A 241 -15.38 16.58 -3.00
N LEU A 242 -16.19 17.57 -2.62
CA LEU A 242 -15.78 18.98 -2.62
C LEU A 242 -14.65 19.23 -1.62
N GLU A 243 -14.73 18.65 -0.42
CA GLU A 243 -13.67 18.77 0.59
C GLU A 243 -12.36 18.12 0.12
N ASN A 244 -12.43 16.97 -0.55
CA ASN A 244 -11.31 16.24 -1.14
C ASN A 244 -10.58 17.04 -2.24
N GLU A 245 -11.21 18.03 -2.88
CA GLU A 245 -10.51 18.91 -3.82
C GLU A 245 -9.49 19.82 -3.12
N THR A 246 -9.75 20.16 -1.85
CA THR A 246 -8.94 21.12 -1.07
C THR A 246 -8.01 20.45 -0.06
N THR A 247 -8.18 19.17 0.20
CA THR A 247 -7.34 18.43 1.16
C THR A 247 -5.90 18.24 0.66
N LEU A 248 -5.00 17.99 1.64
CA LEU A 248 -3.60 17.66 1.40
C LEU A 248 -3.43 16.26 0.79
N VAL A 249 -4.33 15.32 1.13
CA VAL A 249 -4.31 13.92 0.67
C VAL A 249 -5.52 13.67 -0.22
N LYS A 250 -5.33 13.76 -1.53
CA LYS A 250 -6.43 13.68 -2.50
C LYS A 250 -6.69 12.25 -2.94
N ILE A 251 -7.93 11.81 -2.82
CA ILE A 251 -8.44 10.63 -3.54
C ILE A 251 -8.73 11.07 -4.96
N ILE A 252 -7.90 10.64 -5.91
CA ILE A 252 -8.00 11.02 -7.32
C ILE A 252 -8.80 10.02 -8.15
N GLY A 253 -9.15 8.88 -7.56
CA GLY A 253 -9.91 7.85 -8.23
C GLY A 253 -10.30 6.71 -7.30
N ILE A 254 -11.39 6.06 -7.65
CA ILE A 254 -11.89 4.85 -6.98
C ILE A 254 -12.01 3.76 -8.03
N THR A 255 -11.40 2.62 -7.75
CA THR A 255 -11.49 1.39 -8.53
C THR A 255 -12.41 0.40 -7.83
N LEU A 256 -13.45 -0.05 -8.53
CA LEU A 256 -14.36 -1.11 -8.07
C LEU A 256 -14.17 -2.38 -8.90
N GLU A 257 -14.13 -3.54 -8.24
CA GLU A 257 -14.06 -4.84 -8.91
C GLU A 257 -15.45 -5.46 -9.09
N THR A 258 -15.76 -5.90 -10.31
CA THR A 258 -17.02 -6.59 -10.58
C THR A 258 -16.92 -7.58 -11.73
N ARG A 259 -18.00 -8.31 -11.99
CA ARG A 259 -18.08 -9.25 -13.10
C ARG A 259 -18.64 -8.57 -14.35
N PRO A 260 -18.29 -9.04 -15.55
CA PRO A 260 -18.78 -8.42 -16.77
C PRO A 260 -20.30 -8.54 -16.97
N ASP A 261 -20.92 -9.61 -16.51
CA ASP A 261 -22.38 -9.84 -16.54
C ASP A 261 -23.16 -8.96 -15.56
N CYS A 262 -22.48 -8.27 -14.63
CA CYS A 262 -23.08 -7.30 -13.72
C CYS A 262 -23.08 -5.86 -14.29
N ILE A 263 -22.40 -5.63 -15.40
CA ILE A 263 -22.31 -4.30 -15.98
C ILE A 263 -23.60 -3.98 -16.72
N THR A 264 -24.38 -3.10 -16.12
CA THR A 264 -25.62 -2.56 -16.66
C THR A 264 -25.59 -1.03 -16.61
N PRO A 265 -26.40 -0.32 -17.42
CA PRO A 265 -26.46 1.13 -17.36
C PRO A 265 -26.76 1.69 -15.96
N ASP A 266 -27.65 1.04 -15.21
CA ASP A 266 -28.02 1.49 -13.86
C ASP A 266 -26.91 1.25 -12.83
N GLU A 267 -26.20 0.12 -12.95
CA GLU A 267 -25.04 -0.15 -12.09
C GLU A 267 -23.91 0.85 -12.35
N LEU A 268 -23.64 1.17 -13.62
CA LEU A 268 -22.63 2.17 -13.98
C LEU A 268 -23.02 3.59 -13.54
N ARG A 269 -24.30 3.95 -13.59
CA ARG A 269 -24.79 5.21 -13.01
C ARG A 269 -24.56 5.25 -11.50
N ARG A 270 -24.79 4.15 -10.77
CA ARG A 270 -24.43 4.04 -9.34
C ARG A 270 -22.93 4.20 -9.13
N PHE A 271 -22.10 3.55 -9.93
CA PHE A 271 -20.64 3.68 -9.84
C PHE A 271 -20.19 5.13 -10.02
N ARG A 272 -20.78 5.87 -10.98
CA ARG A 272 -20.50 7.31 -11.13
C ARG A 272 -20.90 8.12 -9.90
N ARG A 273 -22.04 7.81 -9.26
CA ARG A 273 -22.43 8.46 -8.00
C ARG A 273 -21.42 8.18 -6.89
N TYR A 274 -20.88 6.97 -6.82
CA TYR A 274 -19.82 6.61 -5.88
C TYR A 274 -18.49 7.34 -6.13
N GLY A 275 -18.33 8.03 -7.26
CA GLY A 275 -17.03 8.60 -7.66
C GLY A 275 -16.06 7.55 -8.20
N CYS A 276 -16.58 6.38 -8.62
CA CYS A 276 -15.79 5.38 -9.32
C CYS A 276 -15.25 5.96 -10.62
N THR A 277 -13.94 5.84 -10.83
CA THR A 277 -13.23 6.33 -12.03
C THR A 277 -12.69 5.18 -12.87
N ARG A 278 -12.62 3.98 -12.30
CA ARG A 278 -12.15 2.77 -12.99
C ARG A 278 -12.92 1.54 -12.52
N VAL A 279 -13.30 0.68 -13.44
CA VAL A 279 -13.91 -0.61 -13.12
C VAL A 279 -12.97 -1.73 -13.56
N GLN A 280 -12.66 -2.64 -12.64
CA GLN A 280 -11.88 -3.83 -12.95
C GLN A 280 -12.81 -5.02 -13.20
N LEU A 281 -12.83 -5.49 -14.44
CA LEU A 281 -13.70 -6.60 -14.86
C LEU A 281 -12.98 -7.94 -14.73
N GLY A 282 -13.57 -8.86 -13.96
CA GLY A 282 -13.08 -10.23 -13.85
C GLY A 282 -13.39 -11.09 -15.07
N ILE A 283 -12.72 -10.88 -16.21
CA ILE A 283 -12.91 -11.68 -17.44
C ILE A 283 -12.40 -13.12 -17.27
N GLN A 284 -11.27 -13.27 -16.56
CA GLN A 284 -10.56 -14.54 -16.29
C GLN A 284 -9.94 -15.22 -17.52
N HIS A 285 -10.74 -15.51 -18.56
CA HIS A 285 -10.27 -16.10 -19.82
C HIS A 285 -11.16 -15.68 -20.99
N THR A 286 -10.64 -15.76 -22.22
CA THR A 286 -11.37 -15.48 -23.48
C THR A 286 -11.86 -16.75 -24.19
N ASP A 287 -11.74 -17.92 -23.56
CA ASP A 287 -12.06 -19.23 -24.14
C ASP A 287 -13.28 -19.77 -23.40
N GLU A 288 -14.38 -19.96 -24.12
CA GLU A 288 -15.65 -20.41 -23.57
C GLU A 288 -15.56 -21.81 -22.94
N GLY A 289 -14.71 -22.69 -23.50
CA GLY A 289 -14.48 -24.02 -22.96
C GLY A 289 -13.82 -23.97 -21.58
N ILE A 290 -12.86 -23.06 -21.38
CA ILE A 290 -12.23 -22.83 -20.07
C ILE A 290 -13.22 -22.16 -19.11
N LEU A 291 -13.93 -21.11 -19.52
CA LEU A 291 -14.94 -20.43 -18.69
C LEU A 291 -16.02 -21.40 -18.18
N LYS A 292 -16.45 -22.33 -19.04
CA LYS A 292 -17.37 -23.41 -18.68
C LYS A 292 -16.75 -24.39 -17.69
N LYS A 293 -15.50 -24.86 -17.92
CA LYS A 293 -14.79 -25.79 -17.03
C LYS A 293 -14.61 -25.23 -15.62
N ILE A 294 -14.41 -23.92 -15.47
CA ILE A 294 -14.20 -23.27 -14.18
C ILE A 294 -15.50 -22.82 -13.49
N ASN A 295 -16.66 -23.14 -14.08
CA ASN A 295 -17.98 -22.68 -13.63
C ASN A 295 -18.05 -21.16 -13.44
N ARG A 296 -17.52 -20.39 -14.40
CA ARG A 296 -17.50 -18.93 -14.30
C ARG A 296 -18.92 -18.35 -14.29
N GLY A 297 -19.80 -18.90 -15.13
CA GLY A 297 -21.18 -18.45 -15.31
C GLY A 297 -21.36 -17.16 -16.12
N CYS A 298 -20.27 -16.54 -16.59
CA CYS A 298 -20.31 -15.46 -17.58
C CYS A 298 -19.42 -15.82 -18.77
N THR A 299 -19.74 -15.30 -19.95
CA THR A 299 -19.12 -15.60 -21.24
C THR A 299 -18.22 -14.47 -21.72
N THR A 300 -17.46 -14.72 -22.78
CA THR A 300 -16.69 -13.68 -23.48
C THR A 300 -17.62 -12.66 -24.14
N GLN A 301 -18.84 -13.07 -24.51
CA GLN A 301 -19.86 -12.15 -25.04
C GLN A 301 -20.38 -11.19 -23.96
N ASP A 302 -20.54 -11.66 -22.72
CA ASP A 302 -20.84 -10.80 -21.58
C ASP A 302 -19.72 -9.78 -21.34
N ALA A 303 -18.46 -10.20 -21.48
CA ALA A 303 -17.30 -9.31 -21.38
C ALA A 303 -17.32 -8.20 -22.44
N LYS A 304 -17.59 -8.55 -23.71
CA LYS A 304 -17.70 -7.57 -24.79
C LYS A 304 -18.86 -6.61 -24.56
N ARG A 305 -20.02 -7.12 -24.16
CA ARG A 305 -21.20 -6.30 -23.87
C ARG A 305 -20.94 -5.34 -22.71
N GLY A 306 -20.41 -5.84 -21.59
CA GLY A 306 -20.10 -5.03 -20.42
C GLY A 306 -19.08 -3.93 -20.75
N ALA A 307 -18.05 -4.25 -21.52
CA ALA A 307 -17.07 -3.26 -21.98
C ALA A 307 -17.69 -2.19 -22.89
N ALA A 308 -18.57 -2.57 -23.81
CA ALA A 308 -19.26 -1.62 -24.68
C ALA A 308 -20.15 -0.65 -23.89
N VAL A 309 -20.98 -1.17 -22.97
CA VAL A 309 -21.84 -0.35 -22.11
C VAL A 309 -21.02 0.56 -21.18
N TYR A 310 -19.88 0.07 -20.67
CA TYR A 310 -18.95 0.89 -19.90
C TYR A 310 -18.45 2.09 -20.71
N LEU A 311 -17.98 1.85 -21.94
CA LEU A 311 -17.51 2.92 -22.81
C LEU A 311 -18.62 3.92 -23.10
N GLU A 312 -19.84 3.49 -23.40
CA GLU A 312 -20.97 4.41 -23.66
C GLU A 312 -21.31 5.36 -22.49
N ILE A 313 -21.03 4.97 -21.25
CA ILE A 313 -21.40 5.75 -20.05
C ILE A 313 -20.23 6.54 -19.45
N PHE A 314 -19.00 6.03 -19.63
CA PHE A 314 -17.78 6.61 -19.07
C PHE A 314 -16.90 7.35 -20.10
N SER A 315 -17.25 7.33 -21.39
CA SER A 315 -16.68 8.25 -22.40
C SER A 315 -17.49 9.53 -22.54
#